data_AF-A0A2G9YJM1-F1
#
_entry.id   AF-A0A2G9YJM1-F1
#
_cell.length_a   1.000
_cell.length_b   1.000
_cell.length_c   1.000
_cell.angle_alpha   90.00
_cell.angle_beta   90.00
_cell.angle_gamma   90.00
#
_symmetry.space_group_name_H-M   'P 1'
#
loop_
_entity.id
_entity.type
_entity.pdbx_description
1 polymer ?
#
loop_
_entity_poly.entity_id
_entity_poly.type
_entity_poly.pdbx_seq_one_letter_code
_entity_poly.pdbx_strand_id
1 'polypeptide(L)'
;MKAKQRERARELRKNGFSLREIVVTTGFAKGSVSNWIRDIALTDKQVARLKSNQDKGRARAANHPNSPKQVWGNIRKQIMESSEKEIPEVCSDLLLKAIGSSLYWVEGYKAAVNVVSFSNSDPKMIALMMKFFRDICKVPNGKF
;
A
#
# COMPACT_ATOMS: atom_id res chain seq x y z
N MET A 1 0.41 -48.68 -7.82
CA MET A 1 -0.16 -47.41 -8.34
C MET A 1 0.50 -46.12 -7.81
N LYS A 2 1.56 -46.15 -6.98
CA LYS A 2 2.29 -44.92 -6.56
C LYS A 2 3.61 -44.73 -7.32
N ALA A 3 4.23 -45.81 -7.80
CA ALA A 3 5.54 -45.77 -8.47
C ALA A 3 5.53 -45.08 -9.84
N LYS A 4 4.57 -45.41 -10.72
CA LYS A 4 4.46 -44.82 -12.07
C LYS A 4 4.22 -43.31 -12.01
N GLN A 5 3.47 -42.85 -11.01
CA GLN A 5 3.12 -41.46 -10.81
C GLN A 5 4.25 -40.68 -10.12
N ARG A 6 5.00 -41.34 -9.23
CA ARG A 6 6.27 -40.82 -8.71
C ARG A 6 7.25 -40.57 -9.86
N GLU A 7 7.40 -41.53 -10.78
CA GLU A 7 8.33 -41.37 -11.91
C GLU A 7 7.91 -40.21 -12.82
N ARG A 8 6.62 -40.14 -13.17
CA ARG A 8 6.08 -39.01 -13.93
C ARG A 8 6.31 -37.66 -13.25
N ALA A 9 6.14 -37.56 -11.93
CA ALA A 9 6.42 -36.34 -11.18
C ALA A 9 7.89 -35.93 -11.24
N ARG A 10 8.81 -36.91 -11.22
CA ARG A 10 10.26 -36.70 -11.32
C ARG A 10 10.66 -36.26 -12.73
N GLU A 11 10.10 -36.87 -13.77
CA GLU A 11 10.30 -36.44 -15.17
C GLU A 11 9.85 -34.99 -15.38
N LEU A 12 8.65 -34.64 -14.91
CA LEU A 12 8.16 -33.26 -14.96
C LEU A 12 9.10 -32.31 -14.21
N ARG A 13 9.63 -32.72 -13.05
CA ARG A 13 10.58 -31.90 -12.31
C ARG A 13 11.89 -31.70 -13.09
N LYS A 14 12.44 -32.74 -13.72
CA LYS A 14 13.64 -32.66 -14.57
C LYS A 14 13.43 -31.71 -15.76
N ASN A 15 12.21 -31.64 -16.29
CA ASN A 15 11.79 -30.68 -17.31
C ASN A 15 11.56 -29.26 -16.78
N GLY A 16 11.81 -29.02 -15.49
CA GLY A 16 11.78 -27.72 -14.85
C GLY A 16 10.41 -27.27 -14.35
N PHE A 17 9.42 -28.17 -14.27
CA PHE A 17 8.10 -27.83 -13.74
C PHE A 17 8.19 -27.55 -12.23
N SER A 18 7.38 -26.60 -11.77
CA SER A 18 7.23 -26.28 -10.34
C SER A 18 6.42 -27.36 -9.62
N LEU A 19 6.59 -27.42 -8.29
CA LEU A 19 5.77 -28.30 -7.44
C LEU A 19 4.27 -28.11 -7.69
N ARG A 20 3.80 -26.87 -7.86
CA ARG A 20 2.38 -26.58 -8.08
C ARG A 20 1.90 -27.12 -9.43
N GLU A 21 2.67 -26.93 -10.50
CA GLU A 21 2.33 -27.48 -11.82
C GLU A 21 2.28 -29.01 -11.77
N ILE A 22 3.26 -29.66 -11.12
CA ILE A 22 3.28 -31.12 -10.99
C ILE A 22 2.07 -31.62 -10.18
N VAL A 23 1.70 -30.94 -9.10
CA VAL A 23 0.50 -31.27 -8.30
C VAL A 23 -0.76 -31.19 -9.16
N VAL A 24 -0.92 -30.13 -9.96
CA VAL A 24 -2.06 -29.97 -10.87
C VAL A 24 -2.07 -31.04 -11.96
N THR A 25 -0.92 -31.33 -12.57
CA THR A 25 -0.81 -32.33 -13.65
C THR A 25 -1.01 -33.77 -13.15
N THR A 26 -0.58 -34.08 -11.94
CA THR A 26 -0.60 -35.46 -11.42
C THR A 26 -1.79 -35.74 -10.49
N GLY A 27 -2.43 -34.71 -9.93
CA GLY A 27 -3.57 -34.83 -9.01
C GLY A 27 -3.22 -35.29 -7.60
N PHE A 28 -1.94 -35.47 -7.26
CA PHE A 28 -1.53 -35.96 -5.94
C PHE A 28 -1.36 -34.84 -4.91
N ALA A 29 -1.49 -35.21 -3.63
CA ALA A 29 -1.24 -34.32 -2.51
C ALA A 29 0.16 -33.69 -2.59
N LYS A 30 0.21 -32.37 -2.32
CA LYS A 30 1.44 -31.56 -2.35
C LYS A 30 2.59 -32.15 -1.52
N GLY A 31 2.29 -32.72 -0.35
CA GLY A 31 3.28 -33.36 0.52
C GLY A 31 3.97 -34.56 -0.15
N SER A 32 3.19 -35.41 -0.81
CA SER A 32 3.70 -36.58 -1.53
C SER A 32 4.59 -36.17 -2.71
N VAL A 33 4.13 -35.22 -3.53
CA VAL A 33 4.90 -34.74 -4.68
C VAL A 33 6.19 -34.05 -4.21
N SER A 34 6.14 -33.23 -3.16
CA SER A 34 7.31 -32.57 -2.57
C SER A 34 8.38 -33.58 -2.16
N ASN A 35 8.00 -34.66 -1.47
CA ASN A 35 8.93 -35.72 -1.07
C ASN A 35 9.54 -36.45 -2.28
N TRP A 36 8.79 -36.61 -3.37
CA TRP A 36 9.28 -37.33 -4.56
C TRP A 36 10.26 -36.55 -5.41
N ILE A 37 10.29 -35.23 -5.33
CA ILE A 37 11.05 -34.36 -6.24
C ILE A 37 12.12 -33.51 -5.56
N ARG A 38 12.22 -33.57 -4.22
CA ARG A 38 13.10 -32.70 -3.41
C ARG A 38 14.58 -32.83 -3.77
N ASP A 39 15.01 -34.02 -4.14
CA ASP A 39 16.38 -34.38 -4.52
C ASP A 39 16.76 -33.94 -5.94
N ILE A 40 15.81 -33.44 -6.74
CA ILE A 40 16.07 -33.04 -8.13
C ILE A 40 16.41 -31.55 -8.18
N ALA A 41 17.69 -31.26 -8.38
CA ALA A 41 18.17 -29.91 -8.64
C ALA A 41 17.67 -29.40 -10.00
N LEU A 42 17.34 -28.10 -10.06
CA LEU A 42 16.99 -27.42 -11.29
C LEU A 42 18.21 -26.69 -11.85
N THR A 43 18.25 -26.49 -13.16
CA THR A 43 19.25 -25.62 -13.79
C THR A 43 18.93 -24.14 -13.54
N ASP A 44 19.94 -23.27 -13.64
CA ASP A 44 19.76 -21.82 -13.45
C ASP A 44 18.71 -21.24 -14.40
N LYS A 45 18.68 -21.72 -15.66
CA LYS A 45 17.67 -21.34 -16.66
C LYS A 45 16.25 -21.70 -16.19
N GLN A 46 16.07 -22.90 -15.62
CA GLN A 46 14.78 -23.34 -15.10
C GLN A 46 14.36 -22.54 -13.85
N VAL A 47 15.31 -22.26 -12.94
CA VAL A 47 15.08 -21.41 -11.76
C VAL A 47 14.67 -20.00 -12.18
N ALA A 48 15.38 -19.39 -13.14
CA ALA A 48 15.08 -18.07 -13.67
C ALA A 48 13.68 -18.02 -14.31
N ARG A 49 13.32 -19.03 -15.11
CA ARG A 49 11.97 -19.18 -15.68
C ARG A 49 10.89 -19.22 -14.59
N LEU A 50 11.09 -20.05 -13.56
CA LEU A 50 10.12 -20.18 -12.47
C LEU A 50 9.98 -18.88 -11.67
N LYS A 51 11.09 -18.17 -11.41
CA LYS A 51 11.06 -16.83 -10.77
C LYS A 51 10.28 -15.84 -11.63
N SER A 52 10.57 -15.75 -12.93
CA SER A 52 9.85 -14.87 -13.86
C SER A 52 8.34 -15.16 -13.90
N ASN A 53 7.95 -16.45 -13.91
CA ASN A 53 6.53 -16.82 -13.85
C ASN A 53 5.87 -16.41 -12.52
N GLN A 54 6.58 -16.53 -11.40
CA GLN A 54 6.10 -16.04 -10.11
C GLN A 54 5.96 -14.52 -10.08
N ASP A 55 6.92 -13.78 -10.65
CA ASP A 55 6.86 -12.32 -10.76
C ASP A 55 5.66 -11.87 -11.59
N LYS A 56 5.44 -12.49 -12.76
CA LYS A 56 4.26 -12.25 -13.60
C LYS A 56 2.96 -12.55 -12.84
N GLY A 57 2.93 -13.63 -12.07
CA GLY A 57 1.79 -13.99 -11.22
C GLY A 57 1.51 -12.93 -10.14
N ARG A 58 2.57 -12.47 -9.45
CA ARG A 58 2.47 -11.39 -8.44
C ARG A 58 1.99 -10.08 -9.06
N ALA A 59 2.55 -9.69 -10.20
CA ALA A 59 2.14 -8.47 -10.90
C ALA A 59 0.66 -8.53 -11.32
N ARG A 60 0.21 -9.67 -11.85
CA ARG A 60 -1.23 -9.87 -12.17
C ARG A 60 -2.12 -9.78 -10.95
N ALA A 61 -1.73 -10.38 -9.83
CA ALA A 61 -2.49 -10.30 -8.59
C ALA A 61 -2.54 -8.87 -8.02
N ALA A 62 -1.43 -8.13 -8.09
CA ALA A 62 -1.36 -6.73 -7.66
C ALA A 62 -2.20 -5.79 -8.53
N ASN A 63 -2.31 -6.10 -9.83
CA ASN A 63 -3.11 -5.34 -10.79
C ASN A 63 -4.54 -5.87 -10.96
N HIS A 64 -4.96 -6.83 -10.14
CA HIS A 64 -6.30 -7.35 -10.20
C HIS A 64 -7.32 -6.28 -9.74
N PRO A 65 -8.47 -6.11 -10.42
CA PRO A 65 -9.53 -5.17 -10.04
C PRO A 65 -9.97 -5.31 -8.58
N ASN A 66 -10.10 -6.55 -8.13
CA ASN A 66 -10.47 -6.89 -6.75
C ASN A 66 -9.26 -7.01 -5.81
N SER A 67 -8.07 -6.57 -6.22
CA SER A 67 -6.93 -6.51 -5.30
C SER A 67 -7.25 -5.50 -4.19
N PRO A 68 -6.83 -5.76 -2.93
CA PRO A 68 -7.06 -4.81 -1.84
C PRO A 68 -6.55 -3.41 -2.19
N LYS A 69 -5.40 -3.30 -2.87
CA LYS A 69 -4.84 -2.03 -3.31
C LYS A 69 -5.82 -1.24 -4.19
N GLN A 70 -6.42 -1.88 -5.19
CA GLN A 70 -7.34 -1.20 -6.10
C GLN A 70 -8.69 -0.89 -5.43
N VAL A 71 -9.22 -1.84 -4.66
CA VAL A 71 -10.49 -1.66 -3.93
C VAL A 71 -10.37 -0.49 -2.95
N TRP A 72 -9.34 -0.48 -2.09
CA TRP A 72 -9.12 0.61 -1.14
C TRP A 72 -8.74 1.93 -1.83
N GLY A 73 -8.04 1.87 -2.96
CA GLY A 73 -7.75 3.04 -3.78
C GLY A 73 -9.02 3.70 -4.30
N ASN A 74 -9.96 2.91 -4.80
CA ASN A 74 -11.26 3.39 -5.29
C ASN A 74 -12.12 3.95 -4.15
N ILE A 75 -12.21 3.25 -3.02
CA ILE A 75 -12.95 3.73 -1.84
C ILE A 75 -12.37 5.06 -1.36
N ARG A 76 -11.04 5.17 -1.22
CA ARG A 76 -10.37 6.41 -0.83
C ARG A 76 -10.67 7.54 -1.81
N LYS A 77 -10.61 7.27 -3.12
CA LYS A 77 -10.93 8.25 -4.16
C LYS A 77 -12.37 8.74 -4.03
N GLN A 78 -13.33 7.84 -3.88
CA GLN A 78 -14.74 8.18 -3.72
C GLN A 78 -14.98 9.04 -2.48
N ILE A 79 -14.36 8.68 -1.34
CA ILE A 79 -14.46 9.46 -0.09
C ILE A 79 -13.87 10.86 -0.29
N MET A 80 -12.70 10.99 -0.91
CA MET A 80 -12.11 12.32 -1.15
C MET A 80 -13.02 13.17 -2.05
N GLU A 81 -13.54 12.60 -3.14
CA GLU A 81 -14.42 13.29 -4.08
C GLU A 81 -15.77 13.67 -3.47
N SER A 82 -16.32 12.85 -2.55
CA SER A 82 -17.56 13.18 -1.85
C SER A 82 -17.32 14.24 -0.78
N SER A 83 -16.27 14.09 0.02
CA SER A 83 -15.93 15.03 1.09
C SER A 83 -15.57 16.42 0.56
N GLU A 84 -14.93 16.52 -0.60
CA GLU A 84 -14.64 17.81 -1.23
C GLU A 84 -15.92 18.60 -1.53
N LYS A 85 -17.02 17.92 -1.85
CA LYS A 85 -18.33 18.56 -2.11
C LYS A 85 -19.08 18.96 -0.85
N GLU A 86 -18.72 18.38 0.30
CA GLU A 86 -19.31 18.71 1.60
C GLU A 86 -18.70 19.97 2.22
N ILE A 87 -17.47 20.31 1.83
CA ILE A 87 -16.77 21.48 2.33
C ILE A 87 -17.12 22.70 1.47
N PRO A 88 -17.55 23.83 2.07
CA PRO A 88 -17.79 25.06 1.32
C PRO A 88 -16.52 25.54 0.60
N GLU A 89 -16.68 25.98 -0.66
CA GLU A 89 -15.59 26.55 -1.47
C GLU A 89 -15.01 27.82 -0.82
N VAL A 90 -15.88 28.61 -0.18
CA VAL A 90 -15.49 29.79 0.60
C VAL A 90 -15.37 29.42 2.07
N CYS A 91 -14.15 29.50 2.60
CA CYS A 91 -13.89 29.28 4.02
C CYS A 91 -14.37 30.49 4.85
N SER A 92 -15.36 30.28 5.71
CA SER A 92 -15.81 31.31 6.65
C SER A 92 -14.81 31.52 7.80
N ASP A 93 -14.84 32.69 8.43
CA ASP A 93 -14.01 32.98 9.60
C ASP A 93 -14.24 31.99 10.76
N LEU A 94 -15.48 31.53 10.95
CA LEU A 94 -15.82 30.54 11.96
C LEU A 94 -15.18 29.18 11.64
N LEU A 95 -15.25 28.75 10.38
CA LEU A 95 -14.63 27.50 9.93
C LEU A 95 -13.10 27.57 10.04
N LEU A 96 -12.49 28.66 9.58
CA LEU A 96 -11.06 28.89 9.69
C LEU A 96 -10.61 28.92 11.17
N LYS A 97 -11.39 29.56 12.04
CA LYS A 97 -11.13 29.58 13.48
C LYS A 97 -11.17 28.18 14.09
N ALA A 98 -12.18 27.37 13.74
CA ALA A 98 -12.30 26.01 14.23
C ALA A 98 -11.14 25.13 13.74
N ILE A 99 -10.83 25.15 12.44
CA ILE A 99 -9.76 24.34 11.85
C ILE A 99 -8.39 24.77 12.41
N GLY A 100 -8.09 26.07 12.41
CA GLY A 100 -6.80 26.57 12.91
C GLY A 100 -6.59 26.28 14.40
N SER A 101 -7.65 26.38 15.23
CA SER A 101 -7.57 26.01 16.65
C SER A 101 -7.32 24.51 16.82
N SER A 102 -8.03 23.67 16.06
CA SER A 102 -7.82 22.21 16.10
C SER A 102 -6.43 21.80 15.63
N LEU A 103 -5.93 22.42 14.55
CA LEU A 103 -4.58 22.14 14.05
C LEU A 103 -3.52 22.56 15.07
N TYR A 104 -3.64 23.76 15.66
CA TYR A 104 -2.72 24.17 16.72
C TYR A 104 -2.80 23.26 17.96
N TRP A 105 -3.99 22.72 18.26
CA TRP A 105 -4.13 21.75 19.35
C TRP A 105 -3.39 20.44 19.07
N VAL A 106 -3.33 19.97 17.83
CA VAL A 106 -2.69 18.69 17.46
C VAL A 106 -1.20 18.85 17.19
N GLU A 107 -0.81 19.85 16.39
CA GLU A 107 0.54 20.02 15.83
C GLU A 107 1.30 21.22 16.44
N GLY A 108 0.63 22.07 17.22
CA GLY A 108 1.25 23.25 17.83
C GLY A 108 2.16 22.90 19.01
N TYR A 109 3.28 23.60 19.11
CA TYR A 109 4.19 23.46 20.25
C TYR A 109 3.67 24.23 21.46
N LYS A 110 3.40 23.53 22.57
CA LYS A 110 2.77 24.09 23.78
C LYS A 110 3.71 24.27 24.96
N ALA A 111 4.94 23.76 24.87
CA ALA A 111 5.88 23.80 25.98
C ALA A 111 6.70 25.11 26.04
N ALA A 112 6.73 25.89 24.96
CA ALA A 112 7.38 27.19 24.98
C ALA A 112 6.55 28.21 25.78
N VAL A 113 7.25 29.05 26.54
CA VAL A 113 6.68 30.24 27.16
C VAL A 113 6.92 31.42 26.22
N ASN A 114 5.89 32.23 25.96
CA ASN A 114 5.94 33.42 25.10
C ASN A 114 6.28 33.20 23.62
N VAL A 115 6.24 31.95 23.13
CA VAL A 115 6.44 31.63 21.71
C VAL A 115 5.29 30.76 21.22
N VAL A 116 4.76 31.10 20.05
CA VAL A 116 3.82 30.27 19.27
C VAL A 116 4.63 29.62 18.17
N SER A 117 4.63 28.29 18.10
CA SER A 117 5.34 27.55 17.06
C SER A 117 4.42 26.48 16.46
N PHE A 118 4.41 26.41 15.14
CA PHE A 118 3.69 25.42 14.35
C PHE A 118 4.59 24.95 13.22
N SER A 119 4.81 23.65 13.11
CA SER A 119 5.67 23.05 12.10
C SER A 119 5.00 21.82 11.51
N ASN A 120 5.00 21.70 10.19
CA ASN A 120 4.49 20.55 9.49
C ASN A 120 5.21 20.39 8.15
N SER A 121 5.35 19.15 7.67
CA SER A 121 5.97 18.87 6.38
C SER A 121 5.10 19.24 5.18
N ASP A 122 3.78 19.42 5.36
CA ASP A 122 2.87 19.83 4.30
C ASP A 122 2.82 21.37 4.17
N PRO A 123 3.31 21.97 3.07
CA PRO A 123 3.28 23.42 2.87
C PRO A 123 1.86 23.99 2.81
N LYS A 124 0.84 23.21 2.42
CA LYS A 124 -0.56 23.67 2.43
C LYS A 124 -1.10 23.82 3.85
N MET A 125 -0.69 22.94 4.77
CA MET A 125 -1.04 23.04 6.18
C MET A 125 -0.40 24.28 6.82
N ILE A 126 0.86 24.54 6.50
CA ILE A 126 1.55 25.78 6.91
C ILE A 126 0.80 27.01 6.37
N ALA A 127 0.45 27.04 5.08
CA ALA A 127 -0.27 28.15 4.49
C ALA A 127 -1.63 28.40 5.17
N LEU A 128 -2.38 27.34 5.49
CA LEU A 128 -3.64 27.43 6.21
C LEU A 128 -3.45 28.00 7.63
N MET A 129 -2.42 27.57 8.35
CA MET A 129 -2.09 28.11 9.68
C MET A 129 -1.64 29.57 9.62
N MET A 130 -0.88 29.96 8.60
CA MET A 130 -0.52 31.37 8.40
C MET A 130 -1.76 32.23 8.15
N LYS A 131 -2.73 31.72 7.37
CA LYS A 131 -4.03 32.39 7.18
C LYS A 131 -4.78 32.51 8.50
N PHE A 132 -4.83 31.46 9.33
CA PHE A 132 -5.43 31.52 10.66
C PHE A 132 -4.76 32.57 11.57
N PHE A 133 -3.44 32.60 11.65
CA PHE A 133 -2.73 33.58 12.48
C PHE A 133 -2.96 35.03 12.04
N ARG A 134 -3.01 35.29 10.73
CA ARG A 134 -3.24 36.63 10.18
C ARG A 134 -4.69 37.05 10.29
N ASP A 135 -5.61 36.21 9.83
CA ASP A 135 -7.00 36.59 9.61
C ASP A 135 -7.82 36.44 10.90
N ILE A 136 -7.54 35.43 11.73
CA ILE A 136 -8.30 35.17 12.96
C ILE A 136 -7.59 35.72 14.20
N CYS A 137 -6.31 35.40 14.38
CA CYS A 137 -5.55 35.87 15.54
C CYS A 137 -5.02 37.30 15.40
N LYS A 138 -5.13 37.89 14.19
CA LYS A 138 -4.67 39.25 13.88
C LYS A 138 -3.19 39.50 14.21
N VAL A 139 -2.34 38.47 14.04
CA VAL A 139 -0.90 38.57 14.27
C VAL A 139 -0.26 39.47 13.20
N PRO A 140 0.45 40.56 13.58
CA PRO A 140 1.10 41.45 12.62
C PRO A 140 2.19 40.73 11.81
N ASN A 141 2.37 41.10 10.54
CA ASN A 141 3.35 40.44 9.67
C ASN A 141 4.80 40.50 10.17
N GLY A 142 5.19 41.55 10.90
CA GLY A 142 6.53 41.68 11.48
C GLY A 142 6.81 40.75 12.68
N LYS A 143 5.87 39.86 13.02
CA LYS A 143 6.02 38.86 14.09
C LYS A 143 6.27 37.43 13.56
N PHE A 144 6.23 37.23 12.25
CA PHE A 144 6.61 35.96 11.60
C PHE A 144 8.06 36.07 11.10
#